data_AF-A0A661GDU3-F1
#
_entry.id   AF-A0A661GDU3-F1
#
_cell.length_a   1.000
_cell.length_b   1.000
_cell.length_c   1.000
_cell.angle_alpha   90.00
_cell.angle_beta   90.00
_cell.angle_gamma   90.00
#
_symmetry.space_group_name_H-M   'P 1'
#
loop_
_entity.id
_entity.type
_entity.pdbx_description
1 polymer ?
#
loop_
_entity_poly.entity_id
_entity_poly.type
_entity_poly.pdbx_seq_one_letter_code
_entity_poly.pdbx_strand_id
1 'polypeptide(L)' 'PAQTLVEEVMTPAPITIDSHATLFDAMTVMRQHRCRHLPVICEEEDRLCGLLSIGDLTAWLIQDQEHEIAHLVNYIAGSY' A
#
# COMPACT_ATOMS: atom_id res chain seq x y z
N PRO A 1 -5.62 11.75 27.64
CA PRO A 1 -6.01 11.63 26.21
C PRO A 1 -7.49 11.92 25.86
N ALA A 2 -8.27 12.61 26.71
CA ALA A 2 -9.67 12.98 26.39
C ALA A 2 -9.89 14.47 26.06
N GLN A 3 -8.87 15.31 26.23
CA GLN A 3 -8.93 16.77 26.02
C GLN A 3 -7.86 17.29 25.03
N THR A 4 -6.99 16.41 24.53
CA THR A 4 -5.97 16.76 23.53
C THR A 4 -6.62 16.75 22.16
N LEU A 5 -6.48 17.85 21.42
CA LEU A 5 -6.98 17.98 20.06
C LEU A 5 -6.13 17.11 19.11
N VAL A 6 -6.75 16.53 18.08
CA VAL A 6 -6.04 15.67 17.12
C VAL A 6 -4.94 16.46 16.38
N GLU A 7 -5.20 17.73 16.08
CA GLU A 7 -4.22 18.61 15.43
C GLU A 7 -2.94 18.80 16.26
N GLU A 8 -3.01 18.66 17.59
CA GLU A 8 -1.85 18.80 18.49
C GLU A 8 -0.90 17.60 18.41
N VAL A 9 -1.38 16.46 17.91
CA VAL A 9 -0.63 15.19 17.90
C VAL A 9 -0.49 14.59 16.50
N MET A 10 -1.15 15.14 15.49
CA MET A 10 -1.05 14.66 14.11
C MET A 10 0.31 15.04 13.50
N THR A 11 0.70 14.32 12.45
CA THR A 11 1.80 14.76 11.58
C THR A 11 1.25 15.76 10.56
N PRO A 12 1.65 17.05 10.60
CA PRO A 12 1.22 18.02 9.61
C PRO A 12 1.85 17.69 8.25
N ALA A 13 1.10 17.89 7.16
CA ALA A 13 1.53 17.61 5.79
C ALA A 13 2.18 16.22 5.64
N PRO A 14 1.41 15.12 5.85
CA PRO A 14 1.95 13.78 5.71
C PRO A 14 2.46 13.55 4.28
N ILE A 15 3.44 12.67 4.15
CA ILE A 15 3.94 12.26 2.83
C ILE A 15 2.85 11.49 2.12
N THR A 16 2.54 11.93 0.90
CA THR A 16 1.53 11.34 0.04
C THR A 16 2.18 10.63 -1.14
N ILE A 17 1.37 9.87 -1.87
CA ILE A 17 1.76 9.27 -3.14
C ILE A 17 0.67 9.50 -4.19
N ASP A 18 1.07 9.64 -5.45
CA ASP A 18 0.14 9.78 -6.55
C ASP A 18 -0.60 8.46 -6.86
N SER A 19 -1.85 8.55 -7.27
CA SER A 19 -2.70 7.40 -7.63
C SER A 19 -2.20 6.57 -8.82
N HIS A 20 -1.35 7.13 -9.67
CA HIS A 20 -0.70 6.46 -10.79
C HIS A 20 0.67 5.86 -10.45
N ALA A 21 1.16 6.06 -9.23
CA ALA A 21 2.43 5.49 -8.79
C ALA A 21 2.35 3.96 -8.65
N THR A 22 3.48 3.28 -8.83
CA THR A 22 3.53 1.82 -8.71
C THR A 22 3.58 1.39 -7.24
N LEU A 23 3.25 0.12 -6.98
CA LEU A 23 3.42 -0.47 -5.64
C LEU A 23 4.89 -0.47 -5.19
N PHE A 24 5.83 -0.57 -6.14
CA PHE A 24 7.25 -0.49 -5.83
C PHE A 24 7.65 0.92 -5.37
N ASP A 25 7.07 1.96 -5.96
CA ASP A 25 7.25 3.34 -5.51
C ASP A 25 6.70 3.52 -4.10
N ALA A 26 5.50 3.02 -3.83
CA ALA A 26 4.90 3.04 -2.49
C ALA A 26 5.81 2.37 -1.44
N MET A 27 6.32 1.16 -1.73
CA MET A 27 7.27 0.47 -0.85
C MET A 27 8.55 1.29 -0.62
N THR A 28 9.06 1.91 -1.68
CA THR A 28 10.27 2.73 -1.62
C THR A 28 10.07 3.95 -0.73
N VAL A 29 8.96 4.68 -0.92
CA VAL A 29 8.59 5.85 -0.11
C VAL A 29 8.42 5.46 1.36
N MET A 30 7.66 4.39 1.66
CA MET A 30 7.47 3.90 3.03
C MET A 30 8.80 3.57 3.71
N ARG A 31 9.72 2.90 2.99
CA ARG A 31 11.06 2.57 3.51
C ARG A 31 11.91 3.82 3.76
N GLN A 32 11.95 4.75 2.81
CA GLN A 32 12.76 5.96 2.90
C GLN A 32 12.31 6.86 4.06
N HIS A 33 10.99 7.02 4.20
CA HIS A 33 10.41 7.92 5.19
C HIS A 33 10.00 7.25 6.49
N ARG A 34 10.24 5.95 6.62
CA ARG A 34 9.93 5.14 7.81
C ARG A 34 8.47 5.26 8.24
N CYS A 35 7.56 5.37 7.27
CA CYS A 35 6.12 5.39 7.50
C CYS A 35 5.48 4.06 7.09
N ARG A 36 4.29 3.80 7.61
CA ARG A 36 3.52 2.56 7.35
C ARG A 36 2.20 2.79 6.63
N HIS A 37 1.82 4.04 6.45
CA HIS A 37 0.61 4.46 5.76
C HIS A 37 0.96 5.60 4.81
N LEU A 38 0.41 5.55 3.60
CA LEU A 38 0.54 6.57 2.57
C LEU A 38 -0.86 6.99 2.13
N PRO A 39 -1.27 8.24 2.37
CA PRO A 39 -2.41 8.82 1.69
C PRO A 39 -2.14 8.86 0.18
N VAL A 40 -3.10 8.38 -0.61
CA VAL A 40 -3.04 8.35 -2.07
C VAL A 40 -3.84 9.53 -2.61
N ILE A 41 -3.20 10.37 -3.41
CA ILE A 41 -3.79 11.60 -3.97
C ILE A 41 -4.07 11.42 -5.45
N CYS A 42 -5.19 11.96 -5.90
CA CYS A 42 -5.64 11.93 -7.28
C CYS A 42 -5.14 13.20 -7.97
N GLU A 43 -4.58 13.09 -9.17
CA GLU A 43 -4.10 14.26 -9.93
C GLU A 43 -5.20 15.29 -10.16
N GLU A 44 -6.44 14.83 -10.35
CA GLU A 44 -7.61 15.70 -10.42
C GLU A 44 -7.96 16.25 -9.03
N GLU A 45 -7.73 17.56 -8.86
CA GLU A 45 -8.15 18.38 -7.72
C GLU A 45 -7.42 18.13 -6.38
N ASP A 46 -6.22 17.53 -6.40
CA ASP A 46 -5.42 17.27 -5.18
C ASP A 46 -6.22 16.53 -4.09
N ARG A 47 -7.13 15.66 -4.54
CA ARG A 47 -8.11 15.02 -3.68
C ARG A 47 -7.55 13.69 -3.16
N LEU A 48 -7.81 13.40 -1.88
CA LEU A 48 -7.54 12.09 -1.30
C LEU A 48 -8.37 11.00 -2.01
N CYS A 49 -7.73 10.10 -2.75
CA CYS A 49 -8.38 8.93 -3.33
C CYS A 49 -8.55 7.81 -2.29
N GLY A 50 -7.60 7.67 -1.37
CA GLY A 50 -7.57 6.56 -0.42
C GLY A 50 -6.33 6.53 0.46
N LEU A 51 -6.15 5.43 1.19
CA LEU A 51 -5.03 5.22 2.08
C LEU A 51 -4.45 3.83 1.87
N LEU A 52 -3.15 3.75 1.65
CA LEU A 52 -2.40 2.52 1.44
C LEU A 52 -1.56 2.22 2.68
N SER A 53 -1.64 1.01 3.21
CA SER A 53 -0.80 0.55 4.32
C SER A 53 0.27 -0.43 3.85
N ILE A 54 1.32 -0.58 4.65
CA ILE A 54 2.31 -1.64 4.43
C ILE A 54 1.69 -3.04 4.51
N GLY A 55 0.60 -3.19 5.27
CA GLY A 55 -0.15 -4.45 5.36
C GLY A 55 -0.79 -4.84 4.02
N ASP A 56 -1.35 -3.86 3.31
CA ASP A 56 -1.94 -4.07 1.99
C ASP A 56 -0.88 -4.53 0.98
N LEU A 57 0.31 -3.92 1.02
CA LEU A 57 1.44 -4.31 0.18
C LEU A 57 1.89 -5.75 0.46
N THR A 58 1.95 -6.15 1.74
CA THR A 58 2.31 -7.53 2.10
C THR A 58 1.25 -8.54 1.69
N ALA A 59 -0.04 -8.19 1.82
CA ALA A 59 -1.14 -9.06 1.41
C ALA A 59 -1.15 -9.25 -0.11
N TRP A 60 -0.93 -8.18 -0.87
CA TRP A 60 -0.81 -8.24 -2.33
C TRP A 60 0.35 -9.14 -2.78
N LEU A 61 1.53 -9.00 -2.15
CA LEU A 61 2.70 -9.82 -2.50
C LEU A 61 2.46 -11.32 -2.27
N ILE A 62 1.72 -11.66 -1.20
CA ILE A 62 1.36 -13.06 -0.89
C ILE A 62 0.39 -13.59 -1.96
N GLN A 63 -0.62 -12.80 -2.36
CA GLN A 63 -1.58 -13.20 -3.40
C GLN A 63 -0.94 -13.35 -4.79
N ASP A 64 0.04 -12.50 -5.12
CA ASP A 64 0.77 -12.59 -6.39
C ASP A 64 1.56 -13.92 -6.49
N GLN A 65 2.15 -14.39 -5.37
CA GLN A 65 2.90 -15.66 -5.33
C GLN A 65 2.03 -16.92 -5.45
N GLU A 66 0.74 -16.88 -5.08
CA GLU A 66 -0.14 -18.07 -5.17
C GLU A 66 -0.42 -18.49 -6.63
N HIS A 67 -0.27 -17.58 -7.61
CA HIS A 67 -0.50 -17.90 -9.02
C HIS A 67 0.60 -18.78 -9.64
N GLU A 68 1.86 -18.62 -9.24
CA GLU A 68 2.99 -19.41 -9.77
C GLU A 68 2.99 -20.86 -9.23
N ILE A 69 2.72 -21.04 -7.93
CA ILE A 69 2.68 -22.37 -7.31
C ILE A 69 1.48 -23.18 -7.86
N ALA A 70 0.32 -22.56 -8.03
CA ALA A 70 -0.87 -23.24 -8.55
C ALA A 70 -0.66 -23.79 -9.97
N HIS A 71 0.03 -23.05 -10.85
CA HIS A 71 0.34 -23.50 -12.20
C HIS A 71 1.29 -24.70 -12.22
N LEU A 72 2.30 -24.72 -11.36
CA LEU A 72 3.25 -25.84 -11.25
C LEU A 72 2.62 -27.08 -10.61
N VAL A 73 1.76 -26.91 -9.60
CA VAL A 73 1.04 -28.02 -8.95
C VAL A 73 0.06 -28.68 -9.91
N ASN A 74 -0.69 -27.92 -10.70
CA ASN A 74 -1.61 -28.48 -11.70
C ASN A 74 -0.88 -29.22 -12.84
N TYR A 75 0.30 -28.74 -13.24
CA TYR A 75 1.12 -29.44 -14.25
C TYR A 75 1.61 -30.81 -13.77
N ILE A 76 1.98 -30.93 -12.49
CA ILE A 76 2.41 -32.20 -11.90
C ILE A 76 1.21 -33.11 -11.58
N ALA A 77 0.08 -32.54 -11.18
CA ALA A 77 -1.14 -33.29 -10.86
C ALA A 77 -1.86 -33.84 -12.10
N GLY A 78 -1.48 -33.44 -13.31
CA GLY A 78 -1.91 -34.07 -14.56
C GLY A 78 -3.40 -33.91 -14.90
N SER A 79 -4.10 -32.96 -14.27
CA SER A 79 -5.51 -32.72 -14.50
C SER A 79 -5.70 -31.54 -15.47
N TYR A 80 -6.05 -31.87 -16.71
CA TYR A 80 -6.77 -30.98 -17.64
C TYR A 80 -8.26 -30.98 -17.30
#